data_AF-A0A2N5UD85-F1
#
_entry.id   AF-A0A2N5UD85-F1
#
_cell.length_a   1.000
_cell.length_b   1.000
_cell.length_c   1.000
_cell.angle_alpha   90.00
_cell.angle_beta   90.00
_cell.angle_gamma   90.00
#
_symmetry.space_group_name_H-M   'P 1'
#
loop_
_entity.id
_entity.type
_entity.pdbx_description
1 polymer ?
#
loop_
_entity_poly.entity_id
_entity_poly.type
_entity_poly.pdbx_seq_one_letter_code
_entity_poly.pdbx_strand_id
1 'polypeptide(L)'
;MMTKEEFKDKLSNNHSIDNKGLDDKVKKFGSNPKTCHVSLKTKGICQELKHKNIKITLIRAFDMLADALTKAAPKSLILNLIQTVDPNFNLPYLKSHQSQGV
;
A
#
# COMPACT_ATOMS: atom_id res chain seq x y z
N MET A 1 -13.66 10.11 20.93
CA MET A 1 -12.60 10.58 20.02
C MET A 1 -11.28 9.98 20.50
N MET A 2 -10.39 9.57 19.59
CA MET A 2 -9.19 8.80 19.95
C MET A 2 -8.10 9.68 20.59
N THR A 3 -7.34 9.15 21.56
CA THR A 3 -6.26 9.88 22.23
C THR A 3 -5.00 9.99 21.37
N LYS A 4 -4.09 10.92 21.69
CA LYS A 4 -2.83 11.10 20.93
C LYS A 4 -1.92 9.89 21.07
N GLU A 5 -1.90 9.28 22.25
CA GLU A 5 -1.11 8.10 22.57
C GLU A 5 -1.62 6.90 21.77
N GLU A 6 -2.93 6.66 21.78
CA GLU A 6 -3.54 5.61 20.95
C GLU A 6 -3.34 5.89 19.47
N PHE A 7 -3.43 7.15 19.03
CA PHE A 7 -3.24 7.51 17.62
C PHE A 7 -1.82 7.17 17.16
N LYS A 8 -0.82 7.47 17.99
CA LYS A 8 0.58 7.15 17.73
C LYS A 8 0.85 5.65 17.68
N ASP A 9 0.21 4.87 18.54
CA ASP A 9 0.34 3.42 18.55
C ASP A 9 -0.39 2.76 17.36
N LYS A 10 -1.62 3.18 17.04
CA LYS A 10 -2.38 2.59 15.92
C LYS A 10 -1.92 3.07 14.56
N LEU A 11 -1.49 4.33 14.42
CA LEU A 11 -0.75 4.82 13.25
C LEU A 11 0.76 4.70 13.47
N SER A 12 1.20 3.59 14.06
CA SER A 12 2.58 3.15 13.90
C SER A 12 2.94 3.21 12.41
N ASN A 13 4.15 3.65 12.11
CA ASN A 13 4.61 4.02 10.76
C ASN A 13 4.84 2.76 9.89
N ASN A 14 3.76 2.00 9.67
CA ASN A 14 3.71 0.75 8.93
C ASN A 14 3.25 1.05 7.51
N HIS A 15 4.11 0.76 6.55
CA HIS A 15 3.86 0.96 5.14
C HIS A 15 3.59 -0.38 4.47
N SER A 16 2.48 -0.48 3.76
CA SER A 16 2.15 -1.64 2.95
C SER A 16 2.74 -1.51 1.55
N ILE A 17 3.31 -2.59 1.02
CA ILE A 17 3.75 -2.72 -0.37
C ILE A 17 3.22 -4.03 -0.94
N ASP A 18 2.97 -4.10 -2.24
CA ASP A 18 2.54 -5.32 -2.94
C ASP A 18 3.62 -5.85 -3.91
N ASN A 19 4.69 -5.08 -4.11
CA ASN A 19 5.81 -5.46 -4.95
C ASN A 19 6.88 -6.24 -4.16
N LYS A 20 6.95 -7.55 -4.39
CA LYS A 20 7.96 -8.41 -3.75
C LYS A 20 9.41 -8.02 -4.08
N GLY A 21 9.68 -7.57 -5.30
CA GLY A 21 11.03 -7.14 -5.70
C GLY A 21 11.51 -5.92 -4.91
N LEU A 22 10.59 -4.99 -4.61
CA LEU A 22 10.84 -3.84 -3.75
C LEU A 22 11.09 -4.27 -2.31
N ASP A 23 10.26 -5.17 -1.76
CA ASP A 23 10.44 -5.76 -0.42
C ASP A 23 11.82 -6.41 -0.26
N ASP A 24 12.21 -7.25 -1.22
CA ASP A 24 13.51 -7.90 -1.25
C ASP A 24 14.65 -6.88 -1.31
N LYS A 25 14.47 -5.79 -2.08
CA LYS A 25 15.48 -4.75 -2.26
C LYS A 25 15.70 -3.91 -0.99
N VAL A 26 14.64 -3.57 -0.25
CA VAL A 26 14.76 -2.82 1.02
C VAL A 26 15.35 -3.69 2.14
N LYS A 27 15.02 -4.98 2.18
CA LYS A 27 15.57 -5.93 3.17
C LYS A 27 17.03 -6.28 2.91
N LYS A 28 17.43 -6.42 1.64
CA LYS A 28 18.80 -6.78 1.22
C LYS A 28 19.67 -5.56 0.91
N PHE A 29 19.28 -4.37 1.38
CA PHE A 29 20.04 -3.16 1.11
C PHE A 29 21.47 -3.25 1.66
N GLY A 30 22.46 -3.01 0.79
CA GLY A 30 23.89 -3.06 1.15
C GLY A 30 24.50 -4.46 1.20
N SER A 31 23.73 -5.53 0.96
CA SER A 31 24.28 -6.90 0.94
C SER A 31 25.04 -7.23 -0.36
N ASN A 32 24.86 -6.44 -1.42
CA ASN A 32 25.65 -6.54 -2.64
C ASN A 32 26.73 -5.43 -2.67
N PRO A 33 28.03 -5.78 -2.55
CA PRO A 33 29.13 -4.82 -2.59
C PRO A 33 29.14 -3.93 -3.84
N LYS A 34 28.68 -4.44 -4.99
CA LYS A 34 28.64 -3.70 -6.27
C LYS A 34 27.55 -2.61 -6.31
N THR A 35 26.52 -2.71 -5.46
CA THR A 35 25.39 -1.75 -5.43
C THR A 35 25.27 -0.98 -4.12
N CYS A 36 26.21 -1.18 -3.19
CA CYS A 36 26.27 -0.49 -1.89
C CYS A 36 26.28 1.05 -2.02
N HIS A 37 26.92 1.57 -3.08
CA HIS A 37 26.99 3.01 -3.35
C HIS A 37 25.78 3.58 -4.13
N VAL A 38 24.90 2.74 -4.70
CA VAL A 38 24.11 3.10 -5.88
C VAL A 38 22.74 3.73 -5.61
N SER A 39 22.18 3.70 -4.39
CA SER A 39 20.83 4.28 -4.19
C SER A 39 20.69 5.17 -2.96
N LEU A 40 21.20 6.40 -3.05
CA LEU A 40 20.87 7.49 -2.13
C LEU A 40 19.35 7.63 -1.93
N LYS A 41 18.57 7.46 -3.00
CA LYS A 41 17.09 7.52 -2.99
C LYS A 41 16.42 6.55 -2.01
N THR A 42 17.04 5.39 -1.73
CA THR A 42 16.50 4.42 -0.76
C THR A 42 17.28 4.38 0.54
N LYS A 43 18.41 5.09 0.67
CA LYS A 43 19.23 5.11 1.90
C LYS A 43 18.43 5.57 3.12
N GLY A 44 17.66 6.65 2.97
CA GLY A 44 16.79 7.16 4.04
C GLY A 44 15.80 6.10 4.52
N ILE A 45 15.02 5.52 3.61
CA ILE A 45 14.05 4.45 3.93
C ILE A 45 14.73 3.26 4.61
N CYS A 46 15.90 2.83 4.10
CA CYS A 46 16.63 1.71 4.69
C CYS A 46 17.17 2.04 6.09
N GLN A 47 17.54 3.29 6.36
CA GLN A 47 17.96 3.75 7.68
C GLN A 47 16.78 3.76 8.65
N GLU A 48 15.63 4.28 8.24
CA GLU A 48 14.40 4.26 9.05
C GLU A 48 13.96 2.82 9.40
N LEU A 49 14.09 1.87 8.45
CA LEU A 49 13.85 0.45 8.70
C LEU A 49 14.83 -0.14 9.72
N LYS A 50 16.13 0.14 9.57
CA LYS A 50 17.17 -0.33 10.51
C LYS A 50 16.94 0.20 11.92
N HIS A 51 16.48 1.45 12.02
CA HIS A 51 16.17 2.11 13.28
C HIS A 51 14.79 1.70 13.83
N LYS A 52 14.03 0.88 13.09
CA LYS A 52 12.66 0.44 13.43
C LYS A 52 11.67 1.60 13.60
N ASN A 53 11.98 2.75 12.98
CA ASN A 53 11.10 3.91 12.94
C ASN A 53 9.95 3.71 11.96
N ILE A 54 10.17 2.89 10.93
CA ILE A 54 9.15 2.42 10.01
C ILE A 54 9.14 0.90 9.94
N LYS A 55 7.98 0.34 9.60
CA LYS A 55 7.80 -1.06 9.27
C LYS A 55 7.31 -1.16 7.84
N ILE A 56 7.78 -2.15 7.10
CA ILE A 56 7.25 -2.46 5.77
C ILE A 56 6.60 -3.84 5.82
N THR A 57 5.36 -3.93 5.32
CA THR A 57 4.59 -5.16 5.25
C THR A 57 4.25 -5.46 3.80
N LEU A 58 4.61 -6.65 3.33
CA LEU A 58 4.19 -7.13 2.01
C LEU A 58 2.74 -7.62 2.09
N ILE A 59 1.88 -7.08 1.25
CA ILE A 59 0.47 -7.46 1.09
C ILE A 59 0.23 -7.98 -0.33
N ARG A 60 -0.93 -8.58 -0.59
CA ARG A 60 -1.29 -8.97 -1.97
C ARG A 60 -1.74 -7.73 -2.74
N ALA A 61 -1.58 -7.74 -4.06
CA ALA A 61 -2.03 -6.64 -4.93
C ALA A 61 -3.53 -6.33 -4.76
N PHE A 62 -4.36 -7.35 -4.53
CA PHE A 62 -5.79 -7.14 -4.27
C PHE A 62 -6.08 -6.36 -2.97
N ASP A 63 -5.17 -6.46 -1.98
CA ASP A 63 -5.31 -5.75 -0.71
C ASP A 63 -4.75 -4.32 -0.80
N MET A 64 -4.09 -3.96 -1.92
CA MET A 64 -3.51 -2.63 -2.16
C MET A 64 -4.58 -1.63 -2.60
N LEU A 65 -5.33 -1.09 -1.64
CA LEU A 65 -6.39 -0.11 -1.89
C LEU A 65 -5.92 1.14 -2.66
N ALA A 66 -4.64 1.50 -2.55
CA ALA A 66 -4.06 2.61 -3.29
C ALA A 66 -4.10 2.43 -4.82
N ASP A 67 -4.13 1.18 -5.32
CA ASP A 67 -4.26 0.93 -6.76
C ASP A 67 -5.63 1.38 -7.29
N ALA A 68 -6.69 1.27 -6.48
CA ALA A 68 -8.01 1.79 -6.82
C ALA A 68 -8.04 3.32 -6.98
N LEU A 69 -7.10 4.04 -6.35
CA LEU A 69 -7.02 5.49 -6.35
C LEU A 69 -6.04 6.07 -7.37
N THR A 70 -5.03 5.30 -7.76
CA THR A 70 -3.89 5.80 -8.55
C THR A 70 -3.89 5.32 -10.00
N LYS A 71 -4.69 4.30 -10.32
CA LYS A 71 -4.72 3.66 -11.65
C LYS A 71 -6.15 3.23 -11.99
N ALA A 72 -6.37 2.88 -13.25
CA ALA A 72 -7.59 2.18 -13.64
C ALA A 72 -7.66 0.84 -12.91
N ALA A 73 -8.74 0.61 -12.18
CA ALA A 73 -8.89 -0.55 -11.32
C ALA A 73 -10.16 -1.35 -11.66
N PRO A 74 -10.13 -2.69 -11.50
CA PRO A 74 -11.30 -3.54 -11.66
C PRO A 74 -12.38 -3.17 -10.65
N LYS A 75 -13.64 -3.44 -11.00
CA LYS A 75 -14.81 -3.21 -10.14
C LYS A 75 -14.63 -3.78 -8.73
N SER A 76 -14.00 -4.95 -8.59
CA SER A 76 -13.75 -5.58 -7.29
C SER A 76 -12.87 -4.74 -6.36
N LEU A 77 -11.84 -4.07 -6.89
CA LEU A 77 -10.99 -3.17 -6.11
C LEU A 77 -11.73 -1.88 -5.71
N ILE A 78 -12.57 -1.35 -6.61
CA ILE A 78 -13.43 -0.19 -6.29
C ILE A 78 -14.45 -0.55 -5.20
N LEU A 79 -15.05 -1.74 -5.26
CA LEU A 79 -15.96 -2.21 -4.21
C LEU A 79 -15.26 -2.38 -2.87
N ASN A 80 -14.04 -2.93 -2.87
CA ASN A 80 -13.22 -3.06 -1.67
C ASN A 80 -12.91 -1.68 -1.04
N LEU A 81 -12.57 -0.68 -1.87
CA LEU A 81 -12.38 0.70 -1.43
C LEU A 81 -13.65 1.29 -0.81
N ILE A 82 -14.80 1.15 -1.47
CA ILE A 82 -16.09 1.65 -0.97
C ILE A 82 -16.40 1.03 0.39
N GLN A 83 -16.32 -0.29 0.51
CA GLN A 83 -16.56 -1.00 1.77
C GLN A 83 -15.59 -0.60 2.88
N THR A 84 -14.35 -0.25 2.53
CA THR A 84 -13.34 0.23 3.50
C THR A 84 -13.68 1.63 4.01
N VAL A 85 -14.17 2.52 3.15
CA VAL A 85 -14.48 3.92 3.49
C VAL A 85 -15.84 4.04 4.18
N ASP A 86 -16.85 3.37 3.65
CA ASP A 86 -18.21 3.32 4.19
C ASP A 86 -18.78 1.89 4.08
N PRO A 87 -18.64 1.09 5.15
CA PRO A 87 -19.14 -0.28 5.18
C PRO A 87 -20.67 -0.39 5.03
N ASN A 88 -21.41 0.69 5.32
CA ASN A 88 -22.87 0.73 5.25
C ASN A 88 -23.37 1.18 3.88
N PHE A 89 -22.45 1.56 2.97
CA PHE A 89 -22.81 1.97 1.62
C PHE A 89 -23.39 0.79 0.84
N ASN A 90 -24.71 0.77 0.73
CA ASN A 90 -25.40 -0.17 -0.14
C ASN A 90 -25.24 0.28 -1.59
N LEU A 91 -25.00 -0.68 -2.49
CA LEU A 91 -24.76 -0.46 -3.91
C LEU A 91 -25.99 -0.81 -4.77
N PRO A 92 -27.22 -0.32 -4.51
CA PRO A 92 -28.41 -0.87 -5.16
C PRO A 92 -28.56 -0.49 -6.64
N TYR A 93 -27.61 0.21 -7.28
CA TYR A 93 -27.79 0.67 -8.65
C TYR A 93 -26.49 0.86 -9.45
N LEU A 94 -25.67 -0.19 -9.55
CA LEU A 94 -24.66 -0.26 -10.62
C LEU A 94 -25.10 -1.29 -11.66
N LYS A 95 -26.26 -1.05 -12.30
CA LYS A 95 -26.58 -1.74 -13.55
C LYS A 95 -25.47 -1.39 -14.53
N SER A 96 -24.77 -2.41 -15.00
CA SER A 96 -23.75 -2.24 -16.03
C SER A 96 -24.42 -1.58 -17.24
N HIS A 97 -24.12 -0.32 -17.49
CA HIS A 97 -24.19 0.21 -18.84
C HIS A 97 -23.09 -0.51 -19.62
N GLN A 98 -23.37 -1.73 -20.08
CA GLN A 98 -22.64 -2.27 -21.21
C GLN A 98 -22.95 -1.32 -22.36
N SER A 99 -21.92 -0.71 -22.94
CA SER A 99 -22.08 -0.06 -24.24
C SER A 99 -22.64 -1.13 -25.17
N GLN A 100 -23.84 -0.91 -25.73
CA GLN A 100 -24.28 -1.69 -26.87
C GLN A 100 -23.18 -1.56 -27.91
N GLY A 101 -22.50 -2.68 -28.19
CA GLY A 101 -21.47 -2.74 -29.20
C GLY A 101 -22.03 -2.18 -30.51
N VAL A 102 -21.25 -1.32 -31.15
CA VAL A 102 -21.47 -0.90 -32.53
C VAL A 102 -20.69 -1.84 -33.43
#